data_AF-A0AAE3TAA0-F1
#
_entry.id   AF-A0AAE3TAA0-F1
#
_cell.length_a   1.000
_cell.length_b   1.000
_cell.length_c   1.000
_cell.angle_alpha   90.00
_cell.angle_beta   90.00
_cell.angle_gamma   90.00
#
_symmetry.space_group_name_H-M   'P 1'
#
loop_
_entity.id
_entity.type
_entity.pdbx_description
1 polymer ?
#
loop_
_entity_poly.entity_id
_entity_poly.type
_entity_poly.pdbx_seq_one_letter_code
_entity_poly.pdbx_strand_id
1 'polypeptide(L)' 'MTLTTEMLTILDAKEGDTLFVVRGDDGSLKLMAHDPAVAEALAAAEVVMDENRDLLQGLA' A
#
# COMPACT_ATOMS: atom_id res chain seq x y z
N MET A 1 -19.57 -5.10 -3.55
CA MET A 1 -19.29 -3.92 -4.41
C MET A 1 -19.00 -4.45 -5.80
N THR A 2 -19.51 -3.79 -6.84
CA THR A 2 -19.25 -4.17 -8.24
C THR A 2 -18.50 -3.02 -8.90
N LEU A 3 -17.36 -3.30 -9.52
CA LEU A 3 -16.60 -2.31 -10.28
C LEU A 3 -16.98 -2.41 -11.76
N THR A 4 -17.09 -1.27 -12.45
CA THR A 4 -17.33 -1.27 -13.89
C THR A 4 -16.06 -1.60 -14.65
N THR A 5 -16.20 -2.05 -15.90
CA THR A 5 -15.06 -2.31 -16.79
C THR A 5 -14.16 -1.09 -16.97
N GLU A 6 -14.75 0.11 -17.02
CA GLU A 6 -14.00 1.37 -17.12
C GLU A 6 -13.13 1.62 -15.89
N MET A 7 -13.64 1.36 -14.68
CA MET A 7 -12.86 1.48 -13.45
C MET A 7 -11.70 0.48 -13.41
N LEU A 8 -11.93 -0.77 -13.81
CA LEU A 8 -10.87 -1.78 -13.90
C LEU A 8 -9.78 -1.36 -14.89
N THR A 9 -10.17 -0.77 -16.02
CA THR A 9 -9.23 -0.27 -17.04
C THR A 9 -8.38 0.89 -16.52
N ILE A 10 -8.98 1.84 -15.78
CA ILE A 10 -8.25 2.96 -15.16
C ILE A 10 -7.22 2.46 -14.14
N LEU A 11 -7.56 1.39 -13.42
CA LEU A 11 -6.68 0.77 -12.41
C LEU A 11 -5.66 -0.22 -13.02
N ASP A 12 -5.72 -0.47 -14.33
CA ASP A 12 -5.01 -1.56 -15.03
C ASP A 12 -5.15 -2.93 -14.33
N ALA A 13 -6.32 -3.18 -13.76
CA ALA A 13 -6.61 -4.38 -12.97
C ALA A 13 -7.23 -5.49 -13.82
N LYS A 14 -6.69 -6.70 -13.70
CA LYS A 14 -7.11 -7.91 -14.41
C LYS A 14 -7.68 -8.94 -13.44
N GLU A 15 -8.35 -9.95 -14.00
CA GLU A 15 -8.84 -11.06 -13.19
C GLU A 15 -7.68 -11.77 -12.50
N GLY A 16 -7.77 -11.91 -11.17
CA GLY A 16 -6.71 -12.45 -10.32
C GLY A 16 -5.86 -11.39 -9.61
N ASP A 17 -5.94 -10.11 -10.01
CA ASP A 17 -5.20 -9.04 -9.35
C ASP A 17 -5.79 -8.70 -7.98
N THR A 18 -4.91 -8.32 -7.05
CA THR A 18 -5.31 -7.88 -5.72
C THR A 18 -5.56 -6.38 -5.72
N LEU A 19 -6.73 -5.96 -5.24
CA LEU A 19 -7.09 -4.56 -5.05
C LEU A 19 -7.27 -4.27 -3.56
N PHE A 20 -6.77 -3.13 -3.12
CA PHE A 20 -6.94 -2.64 -1.76
C PHE A 20 -7.97 -1.52 -1.72
N VAL A 21 -8.81 -1.54 -0.68
CA VAL A 21 -9.74 -0.46 -0.36
C VAL A 21 -9.27 0.19 0.92
N VAL A 22 -8.95 1.48 0.85
CA VAL A 22 -8.49 2.27 2.00
C VAL A 22 -9.54 3.33 2.31
N ARG A 23 -9.90 3.43 3.59
CA ARG A 23 -10.74 4.53 4.08
C ARG A 23 -9.85 5.73 4.40
N GLY A 24 -10.08 6.84 3.69
CA GLY A 24 -9.44 8.11 4.00
C GLY A 24 -10.03 8.76 5.25
N ASP A 25 -9.26 9.66 5.85
CA ASP A 25 -9.65 10.38 7.08
C ASP A 25 -10.86 11.31 6.87
N ASP A 26 -11.08 11.73 5.62
CA ASP A 26 -12.26 12.47 5.15
C ASP A 26 -13.50 11.59 4.97
N GLY A 27 -13.38 10.28 5.25
CA GLY A 27 -14.43 9.29 5.06
C GLY A 27 -14.55 8.78 3.62
N SER A 28 -13.68 9.23 2.70
CA SER A 28 -13.63 8.71 1.34
C SER A 28 -13.16 7.24 1.30
N LEU A 29 -13.54 6.53 0.26
CA LEU A 29 -12.98 5.21 -0.06
C LEU A 29 -12.08 5.37 -1.27
N LYS A 30 -10.83 4.95 -1.13
CA LYS A 30 -9.83 4.91 -2.21
C LYS A 30 -9.63 3.46 -2.62
N LEU A 31 -9.59 3.23 -3.92
CA LEU A 31 -9.20 1.95 -4.50
C LEU A 31 -7.77 2.06 -5.03
N MET A 32 -6.95 1.08 -4.73
CA MET A 32 -5.57 1.01 -5.19
C MET A 32 -5.25 -0.41 -5.67
N ALA A 33 -4.55 -0.52 -6.80
CA ALA A 33 -4.00 -1.79 -7.24
C ALA A 33 -2.85 -2.22 -6.31
N HIS A 34 -2.73 -3.51 -6.03
CA HIS A 34 -1.55 -4.04 -5.38
C HIS A 34 -0.36 -3.90 -6.32
N ASP A 35 0.61 -3.07 -5.92
CA ASP A 35 1.93 -3.03 -6.55
C ASP A 35 2.93 -3.79 -5.65
N PRO A 36 3.44 -4.97 -6.08
CA PRO A 36 4.45 -5.72 -5.34
C PRO A 36 5.74 -4.92 -5.11
N ALA A 37 6.13 -4.05 -6.05
CA ALA A 37 7.34 -3.25 -5.93
C ALA A 37 7.23 -2.23 -4.79
N VAL A 38 6.02 -1.70 -4.55
CA VAL A 38 5.76 -0.81 -3.41
C VAL A 38 5.84 -1.57 -2.09
N ALA A 39 5.31 -2.80 -2.04
CA ALA A 39 5.41 -3.64 -0.85
C ALA A 39 6.87 -4.01 -0.52
N GLU A 40 7.66 -4.37 -1.52
CA GLU A 40 9.09 -4.64 -1.37
C GLU A 40 9.87 -3.39 -0.90
N ALA A 41 9.58 -2.22 -1.48
CA ALA A 41 10.21 -0.96 -1.08
C ALA A 41 9.86 -0.58 0.37
N LEU A 42 8.61 -0.78 0.79
CA LEU A 42 8.17 -0.54 2.17
C LEU A 42 8.86 -1.50 3.15
N ALA A 43 8.95 -2.79 2.83
CA ALA A 43 9.65 -3.76 3.66
C ALA A 43 11.13 -3.41 3.84
N ALA A 44 11.80 -2.97 2.77
CA ALA A 44 13.18 -2.50 2.84
C ALA A 44 13.32 -1.22 3.69
N ALA A 45 12.38 -0.28 3.56
CA ALA A 45 12.36 0.92 4.37
C ALA A 45 12.16 0.63 5.87
N GLU A 46 11.30 -0.32 6.21
CA GLU A 46 11.01 -0.71 7.59
C GLU A 46 12.24 -1.28 8.30
N VAL A 47 13.07 -2.06 7.62
CA VAL A 47 14.37 -2.53 8.16
C VAL A 47 15.24 -1.36 8.60
N VAL A 48 15.37 -0.34 7.76
CA VAL A 48 16.19 0.85 8.07
C VAL A 48 15.57 1.67 9.21
N MET A 49 14.24 1.78 9.26
CA MET A 49 13.55 2.47 10.34
C MET A 49 13.72 1.75 11.69
N ASP A 50 13.66 0.42 11.68
CA ASP A 50 13.87 -0.43 12.86
C ASP A 50 15.31 -0.31 13.39
N GLU A 51 16.31 -0.43 12.52
CA GLU A 51 17.71 -0.23 12.89
C GLU A 51 17.95 1.15 13.51
N ASN A 52 17.40 2.20 12.90
CA ASN A 52 17.51 3.56 13.44
C ASN A 52 16.81 3.72 14.78
N ARG A 53 15.62 3.13 14.95
CA ARG A 53 14.90 3.15 16.23
C ARG A 53 15.73 2.51 17.33
N ASP A 54 16.31 1.34 17.06
CA ASP A 54 17.09 0.58 18.04
C ASP A 54 18.38 1.33 18.41
N LEU A 55 19.06 1.93 17.42
CA LEU A 55 20.20 2.82 17.66
C LEU A 55 19.83 4.04 18.52
N LEU A 56 18.72 4.69 18.21
CA LEU A 56 18.25 5.86 18.96
C LEU A 56 17.86 5.50 20.40
N GLN A 57 17.26 4.32 20.63
CA GLN A 57 16.94 3.83 21.96
C GLN A 57 18.21 3.59 22.80
N GLY A 58 19.30 3.14 22.19
CA GLY A 58 20.57 2.93 22.88
C GLY A 58 21.28 4.21 23.34
N LEU A 59 20.80 5.39 22.91
CA LEU A 59 21.38 6.70 23.25
C LEU A 59 20.61 7.44 24.36
N ALA A 60 19.52 6.87 24.88
CA ALA A 60 18.63 7.47 25.88
C ALA A 60 18.90 6.96 27.31
#